data_AF-A0A821X5Y2-F1
#
_entry.id   AF-A0A821X5Y2-F1
#
_cell.length_a   1.000
_cell.length_b   1.000
_cell.length_c   1.000
_cell.angle_alpha   90.00
_cell.angle_beta   90.00
_cell.angle_gamma   90.00
#
_symmetry.space_group_name_H-M   'P 1'
#
loop_
_entity.id
_entity.type
_entity.pdbx_description
1 polymer ?
#
loop_
_entity_poly.entity_id
_entity_poly.type
_entity_poly.pdbx_seq_one_letter_code
_entity_poly.pdbx_strand_id
1 'polypeptide(L)'
;MSNLSLSNDQHLPTNPSVTDRINKKDEKECRYEQLFSPYHPSKSYVLYFINSLTTEAELKMLCNVIKGATDFIFDTESDIRSYTPALIQVLIVQEDPEPSLVLLIETTHLPDISSNRFREIQNLFYHLFRIGTNLYSWGPLVDELERFQIYQLFSISIPSNVFNVQRIFTGWFNEHINMKPDDNNNTTDYDDSIVINAPQFDPELFLPPTMMNHLKIINNQLWSLQDAIA
;
A
#
# COMPACT_ATOMS: atom_id res chain seq x y z
N MET A 1 69.61 -0.98 7.17
CA MET A 1 68.74 -0.57 6.04
C MET A 1 67.95 -1.79 5.62
N SER A 2 66.66 -1.83 5.97
CA SER A 2 65.72 -2.85 5.50
C SER A 2 64.34 -2.22 5.52
N ASN A 3 63.81 -1.93 4.34
CA ASN A 3 62.43 -1.52 4.10
C ASN A 3 61.52 -2.73 4.32
N LEU A 4 60.40 -2.56 5.02
CA LEU A 4 59.24 -3.44 4.94
C LEU A 4 58.00 -2.57 4.77
N SER A 5 57.38 -2.79 3.62
CA SER A 5 56.22 -2.14 3.04
C SER A 5 54.89 -2.73 3.55
N LEU A 6 53.92 -1.85 3.77
CA LEU A 6 52.47 -1.93 3.47
C LEU A 6 51.78 -3.30 3.37
N SER A 7 50.65 -3.41 4.08
CA SER A 7 49.36 -3.74 3.44
C SER A 7 48.20 -3.38 4.39
N ASN A 8 47.63 -2.19 4.19
CA ASN A 8 46.26 -1.86 4.56
C ASN A 8 45.37 -2.47 3.46
N ASP A 9 44.58 -3.49 3.79
CA ASP A 9 43.42 -3.89 2.99
C ASP A 9 42.30 -4.32 3.94
N GLN A 10 41.63 -3.32 4.52
CA GLN A 10 40.29 -3.51 5.06
C GLN A 10 39.33 -3.49 3.87
N HIS A 11 38.90 -4.67 3.44
CA HIS A 11 37.81 -4.84 2.48
C HIS A 11 36.55 -4.13 3.01
N LEU A 12 36.18 -3.00 2.39
CA LEU A 12 34.81 -2.50 2.51
C LEU A 12 33.88 -3.47 1.75
N PRO A 13 32.71 -3.81 2.30
CA PRO A 13 31.71 -4.57 1.58
C PRO A 13 31.26 -3.77 0.35
N THR A 14 31.29 -4.43 -0.81
CA THR A 14 30.80 -3.88 -2.07
C THR A 14 29.29 -3.98 -2.08
N ASN A 15 28.62 -2.84 -2.30
CA ASN A 15 27.16 -2.81 -2.42
C ASN A 15 26.72 -3.79 -3.53
N PRO A 16 25.69 -4.62 -3.28
CA PRO A 16 25.25 -5.63 -4.23
C PRO A 16 24.82 -4.96 -5.54
N SER A 17 25.16 -5.59 -6.67
CA SER A 17 24.80 -5.05 -7.99
C SER A 17 23.27 -5.06 -8.16
N VAL A 18 22.75 -4.21 -9.04
CA VAL A 18 21.31 -4.16 -9.39
C VAL A 18 20.79 -5.55 -9.79
N THR A 19 21.58 -6.31 -10.52
CA THR A 19 21.24 -7.67 -10.96
C THR A 19 21.11 -8.64 -9.79
N ASP A 20 22.00 -8.55 -8.79
CA ASP A 20 21.94 -9.40 -7.60
C ASP A 20 20.70 -9.10 -6.76
N ARG A 21 20.28 -7.84 -6.71
CA ARG A 21 19.06 -7.40 -6.02
C ARG A 21 17.80 -7.95 -6.69
N ILE A 22 17.75 -7.93 -8.03
CA ILE A 22 16.65 -8.50 -8.82
C ILE A 22 16.57 -10.00 -8.59
N ASN A 23 17.69 -10.72 -8.73
CA ASN A 23 17.70 -12.19 -8.56
C ASN A 23 17.24 -12.61 -7.16
N LYS A 24 17.69 -11.91 -6.10
CA LYS A 24 17.25 -12.18 -4.73
C LYS A 24 15.74 -11.94 -4.52
N LYS A 25 15.17 -10.94 -5.21
CA LYS A 25 13.73 -10.69 -5.19
C LYS A 25 12.98 -11.83 -5.87
N ASP A 26 13.39 -12.22 -7.07
CA ASP A 26 12.75 -13.28 -7.86
C ASP A 26 12.79 -14.63 -7.13
N GLU A 27 13.91 -14.97 -6.51
CA GLU A 27 14.05 -16.18 -5.67
C GLU A 27 13.09 -16.17 -4.48
N LYS A 28 12.92 -15.00 -3.85
CA LYS A 28 12.02 -14.82 -2.71
C LYS A 28 10.55 -14.92 -3.13
N GLU A 29 10.18 -14.32 -4.25
CA GLU A 29 8.83 -14.42 -4.81
C GLU A 29 8.49 -15.87 -5.22
N CYS A 30 9.39 -16.55 -5.93
CA CYS A 30 9.26 -17.98 -6.25
C CYS A 30 9.02 -18.84 -5.01
N ARG A 31 9.77 -18.57 -3.92
CA ARG A 31 9.60 -19.28 -2.65
C ARG A 31 8.21 -19.03 -2.05
N TYR A 32 7.68 -17.81 -2.14
CA TYR A 32 6.36 -17.50 -1.60
C TYR A 32 5.22 -18.11 -2.40
N GLU A 33 5.31 -18.14 -3.72
CA GLU A 33 4.32 -18.81 -4.58
C GLU A 33 4.21 -20.31 -4.28
N GLN A 34 5.32 -20.94 -3.88
CA GLN A 34 5.34 -22.35 -3.48
C GLN A 34 4.77 -22.58 -2.07
N LEU A 35 4.93 -21.61 -1.17
CA LEU A 35 4.55 -21.74 0.24
C LEU A 35 3.10 -21.34 0.51
N PHE A 36 2.54 -20.44 -0.29
CA PHE A 36 1.22 -19.87 -0.05
C PHE A 36 0.30 -20.07 -1.26
N SER A 37 -0.90 -20.59 -1.01
CA SER A 37 -1.90 -20.67 -2.07
C SER A 37 -2.29 -19.27 -2.56
N PRO A 38 -2.63 -19.13 -3.86
CA PRO A 38 -3.16 -17.88 -4.39
C PRO A 38 -4.32 -17.37 -3.53
N TYR A 39 -4.28 -16.08 -3.22
CA TYR A 39 -5.39 -15.46 -2.51
C TYR A 39 -6.64 -15.47 -3.40
N HIS A 40 -7.71 -16.08 -2.90
CA HIS A 40 -9.02 -16.02 -3.50
C HIS A 40 -9.91 -15.11 -2.65
N PRO A 41 -10.37 -13.96 -3.18
CA PRO A 41 -11.27 -13.09 -2.42
C PRO A 41 -12.54 -13.86 -2.07
N SER A 42 -12.85 -13.91 -0.77
CA SER A 42 -14.02 -14.62 -0.25
C SER A 42 -15.33 -13.87 -0.49
N LYS A 43 -15.26 -12.56 -0.79
CA LYS A 43 -16.40 -11.66 -0.91
C LYS A 43 -16.36 -10.89 -2.23
N SER A 44 -17.49 -10.83 -2.93
CA SER A 44 -17.64 -10.01 -4.13
C SER A 44 -17.72 -8.53 -3.78
N TYR A 45 -17.29 -7.68 -4.70
CA TYR A 45 -17.42 -6.24 -4.58
C TYR A 45 -17.98 -5.58 -5.84
N VAL A 46 -18.55 -4.39 -5.67
CA VAL A 46 -19.01 -3.53 -6.76
C VAL A 46 -18.14 -2.28 -6.82
N LEU A 47 -17.74 -1.89 -8.03
CA LEU A 47 -16.89 -0.72 -8.27
C LEU A 47 -17.73 0.52 -8.61
N TYR A 48 -17.37 1.65 -8.01
CA TYR A 48 -17.91 2.97 -8.30
C TYR A 48 -16.80 3.96 -8.58
N PHE A 49 -16.89 4.67 -9.71
CA PHE A 49 -15.98 5.74 -10.06
C PHE A 49 -16.60 7.09 -9.69
N ILE A 50 -15.89 7.87 -8.86
CA ILE A 50 -16.32 9.19 -8.42
C ILE A 50 -15.46 10.24 -9.14
N ASN A 51 -16.10 11.01 -10.01
CA ASN A 51 -15.49 12.06 -10.82
C ASN A 51 -16.52 13.12 -11.24
N SER A 52 -16.15 13.96 -12.20
CA SER A 52 -16.95 15.09 -12.70
C SER A 52 -18.24 14.69 -13.40
N LEU A 53 -18.42 13.41 -13.74
CA LEU A 53 -19.63 12.87 -14.37
C LEU A 53 -20.57 12.20 -13.36
N THR A 54 -20.09 11.87 -12.16
CA THR A 54 -20.93 11.27 -11.11
C THR A 54 -22.10 12.18 -10.79
N THR A 55 -23.29 11.61 -10.67
CA THR A 55 -24.53 12.34 -10.43
C THR A 55 -24.74 12.60 -8.94
N GLU A 56 -25.53 13.61 -8.59
CA GLU A 56 -25.93 13.85 -7.20
C GLU A 56 -26.70 12.67 -6.60
N ALA A 57 -27.48 11.96 -7.42
CA ALA A 57 -28.26 10.81 -6.98
C ALA A 57 -27.35 9.64 -6.55
N GLU A 58 -26.33 9.34 -7.36
CA GLU A 58 -25.32 8.34 -7.03
C GLU A 58 -24.56 8.71 -5.76
N LEU A 59 -24.11 9.96 -5.64
CA LEU A 59 -23.41 10.44 -4.44
C LEU A 59 -24.27 10.32 -3.18
N LYS A 60 -25.55 10.69 -3.24
CA LYS A 60 -26.49 10.55 -2.11
C LYS A 60 -26.73 9.09 -1.73
N MET A 61 -26.84 8.20 -2.72
CA MET A 61 -26.93 6.76 -2.48
C MET A 61 -25.69 6.25 -1.77
N LEU A 62 -24.50 6.58 -2.26
CA LEU A 62 -23.22 6.18 -1.65
C LEU A 62 -23.07 6.71 -0.22
N CYS A 63 -23.43 7.98 0.02
CA CYS A 63 -23.47 8.55 1.37
C CYS A 63 -24.38 7.75 2.32
N ASN A 64 -25.54 7.27 1.84
CA ASN A 64 -26.43 6.46 2.67
C ASN A 64 -25.83 5.09 3.01
N VAL A 65 -25.12 4.46 2.07
CA VAL A 65 -24.41 3.20 2.34
C VAL A 65 -23.29 3.42 3.36
N ILE A 66 -22.48 4.47 3.21
CA ILE A 66 -21.36 4.76 4.11
C ILE A 66 -21.84 5.09 5.53
N LYS A 67 -23.01 5.71 5.70
CA LYS A 67 -23.61 5.95 7.02
C LYS A 67 -23.89 4.66 7.80
N GLY A 68 -24.16 3.55 7.11
CA GLY A 68 -24.39 2.25 7.75
C GLY A 68 -23.11 1.47 8.04
N ALA A 69 -22.03 1.74 7.32
CA ALA A 69 -20.78 0.99 7.43
C ALA A 69 -19.87 1.53 8.55
N THR A 70 -19.08 0.64 9.16
CA THR A 70 -18.11 0.95 10.21
C THR A 70 -16.67 0.79 9.77
N ASP A 71 -16.40 -0.10 8.82
CA ASP A 71 -15.04 -0.51 8.47
C ASP A 71 -14.70 -0.14 7.02
N PHE A 72 -13.59 0.58 6.87
CA PHE A 72 -13.14 1.14 5.60
C PHE A 72 -11.67 0.85 5.38
N ILE A 73 -11.31 0.34 4.20
CA ILE A 73 -9.92 0.14 3.81
C ILE A 73 -9.55 1.20 2.77
N PHE A 74 -8.48 1.93 3.05
CA PHE A 74 -7.98 3.02 2.24
C PHE A 74 -6.70 2.64 1.52
N ASP A 75 -6.58 3.16 0.31
CA ASP A 75 -5.35 3.17 -0.46
C ASP A 75 -5.31 4.47 -1.29
N THR A 76 -4.11 4.96 -1.57
CA THR A 76 -3.96 6.22 -2.31
C THR A 76 -2.89 6.11 -3.37
N GLU A 77 -3.11 6.80 -4.50
CA GLU A 77 -2.17 6.79 -5.62
C GLU A 77 -1.86 8.22 -6.06
N SER A 78 -0.59 8.43 -6.42
CA SER A 78 -0.12 9.63 -7.08
C SER A 78 0.11 9.39 -8.57
N ASP A 79 -0.05 10.42 -9.39
CA ASP A 79 0.37 10.36 -10.79
C ASP A 79 1.88 10.16 -10.86
N ILE A 80 2.32 9.17 -11.65
CA ILE A 80 3.73 8.76 -11.70
C ILE A 80 4.67 9.81 -12.31
N ARG A 81 4.14 10.77 -13.07
CA ARG A 81 4.93 11.79 -13.76
C ARG A 81 4.98 13.08 -12.97
N SER A 82 3.85 13.51 -12.42
CA SER A 82 3.75 14.77 -11.67
C SER A 82 3.87 14.58 -10.16
N TYR A 83 3.81 13.33 -9.67
CA TYR A 83 3.73 12.99 -8.24
C TYR A 83 2.55 13.66 -7.53
N THR A 84 1.57 14.14 -8.30
CA THR A 84 0.38 14.79 -7.76
C THR A 84 -0.61 13.74 -7.29
N PRO A 85 -1.29 13.94 -6.15
CA PRO A 85 -2.26 12.97 -5.65
C PRO A 85 -3.42 12.81 -6.66
N ALA A 86 -3.68 11.59 -7.11
CA ALA A 86 -4.54 11.33 -8.28
C ALA A 86 -5.78 10.50 -7.95
N LEU A 87 -5.66 9.57 -7.00
CA LEU A 87 -6.73 8.64 -6.68
C LEU A 87 -6.78 8.38 -5.16
N ILE A 88 -7.99 8.40 -4.62
CA ILE A 88 -8.28 7.81 -3.31
C ILE A 88 -9.17 6.60 -3.56
N GLN A 89 -8.70 5.42 -3.14
CA GLN A 89 -9.47 4.19 -3.17
C GLN A 89 -10.02 3.89 -1.77
N VAL A 90 -11.32 3.58 -1.70
CA VAL A 90 -11.98 3.22 -0.43
C VAL A 90 -12.79 1.95 -0.63
N LEU A 91 -12.39 0.87 0.03
CA LEU A 91 -13.21 -0.33 0.17
C LEU A 91 -14.09 -0.18 1.42
N ILE A 92 -15.40 -0.16 1.20
CA ILE A 92 -16.43 -0.18 2.23
C ILE A 92 -16.78 -1.65 2.48
N VAL A 93 -16.45 -2.15 3.67
CA VAL A 93 -16.77 -3.51 4.07
C VAL A 93 -18.24 -3.58 4.46
N GLN A 94 -19.02 -4.37 3.71
CA GLN A 94 -20.41 -4.65 4.03
C GLN A 94 -20.52 -5.97 4.79
N GLU A 95 -21.56 -6.15 5.58
CA GLU A 95 -21.91 -7.45 6.17
C GLU A 95 -22.58 -8.35 5.12
N ASP A 96 -22.54 -9.66 5.33
CA ASP A 96 -23.24 -10.60 4.44
C ASP A 96 -24.76 -10.45 4.60
N PRO A 97 -25.56 -10.58 3.52
CA PRO A 97 -25.19 -11.08 2.19
C PRO A 97 -24.74 -10.00 1.19
N GLU A 98 -24.65 -8.73 1.59
CA GLU A 98 -24.42 -7.63 0.66
C GLU A 98 -22.97 -7.61 0.14
N PRO A 99 -22.74 -7.32 -1.16
CA PRO A 99 -21.39 -7.15 -1.68
C PRO A 99 -20.72 -5.92 -1.08
N SER A 100 -19.41 -6.00 -0.86
CA SER A 100 -18.64 -4.81 -0.48
C SER A 100 -18.59 -3.79 -1.62
N LEU A 101 -18.28 -2.54 -1.32
CA LEU A 101 -18.16 -1.49 -2.34
C LEU A 101 -16.74 -0.97 -2.41
N VAL A 102 -16.22 -0.79 -3.63
CA VAL A 102 -14.95 -0.10 -3.86
C VAL A 102 -15.25 1.22 -4.55
N LEU A 103 -14.88 2.31 -3.90
CA LEU A 103 -14.94 3.66 -4.46
C LEU A 103 -13.57 4.04 -4.99
N LEU A 104 -13.53 4.50 -6.24
CA LEU A 104 -12.36 5.04 -6.91
C LEU A 104 -12.60 6.53 -7.14
N ILE A 105 -12.00 7.38 -6.31
CA ILE A 105 -12.22 8.83 -6.30
C ILE A 105 -11.09 9.50 -7.07
N GLU A 106 -11.38 9.91 -8.31
CA GLU A 106 -10.42 10.53 -9.23
C GLU A 106 -10.26 12.02 -8.89
N THR A 107 -9.28 12.36 -8.05
CA THR A 107 -9.18 13.69 -7.42
C THR A 107 -8.85 14.80 -8.40
N THR A 108 -8.16 14.47 -9.50
CA THR A 108 -7.86 15.38 -10.62
C THR A 108 -9.05 15.64 -11.53
N HIS A 109 -10.13 14.87 -11.39
CA HIS A 109 -11.31 14.91 -12.27
C HIS A 109 -12.59 15.22 -11.50
N LEU A 110 -12.50 15.87 -10.34
CA LEU A 110 -13.66 16.23 -9.53
C LEU A 110 -14.52 17.33 -10.18
N PRO A 111 -15.82 17.41 -9.82
CA PRO A 111 -16.66 18.53 -10.22
C PRO A 111 -16.19 19.85 -9.59
N ASP A 112 -16.68 20.98 -10.12
CA ASP A 112 -16.34 22.31 -9.60
C ASP A 112 -16.63 22.46 -8.10
N ILE A 113 -15.73 23.14 -7.37
CA ILE A 113 -15.79 23.31 -5.91
C ILE A 113 -17.08 23.99 -5.43
N SER A 114 -17.68 24.85 -6.26
CA SER A 114 -18.95 25.53 -5.95
C SER A 114 -20.18 24.67 -6.21
N SER A 115 -20.01 23.50 -6.85
CA SER A 115 -21.12 22.64 -7.23
C SER A 115 -21.69 21.84 -6.05
N ASN A 116 -23.00 21.58 -6.11
CA ASN A 116 -23.65 20.68 -5.15
C ASN A 116 -23.01 19.28 -5.14
N ARG A 117 -22.58 18.78 -6.30
CA ARG A 117 -21.91 17.48 -6.41
C ARG A 117 -20.62 17.44 -5.61
N PHE A 118 -19.80 18.48 -5.70
CA PHE A 118 -18.58 18.58 -4.90
C PHE A 118 -18.89 18.56 -3.39
N ARG A 119 -19.93 19.30 -2.97
CA ARG A 119 -20.41 19.26 -1.58
C ARG A 119 -20.87 17.86 -1.14
N GLU A 120 -21.52 17.10 -2.03
CA GLU A 120 -21.89 15.71 -1.70
C GLU A 120 -20.67 14.78 -1.60
N ILE A 121 -19.59 15.03 -2.37
CA ILE A 121 -18.32 14.31 -2.19
C ILE A 121 -17.68 14.68 -0.84
N GLN A 122 -17.73 15.94 -0.43
CA GLN A 122 -17.29 16.34 0.92
C GLN A 122 -18.14 15.65 2.01
N ASN A 123 -19.46 15.54 1.82
CA ASN A 123 -20.35 14.80 2.72
C ASN A 123 -19.97 13.31 2.79
N LEU A 124 -19.56 12.72 1.68
CA LEU A 124 -19.08 11.34 1.61
C LEU A 124 -17.87 11.16 2.54
N PHE A 125 -16.87 12.03 2.44
CA PHE A 125 -15.70 12.00 3.34
C PHE A 125 -16.06 12.32 4.79
N TYR A 126 -16.98 13.24 5.04
CA TYR A 126 -17.49 13.50 6.39
C TYR A 126 -18.09 12.24 7.03
N HIS A 127 -18.78 11.41 6.24
CA HIS A 127 -19.31 10.14 6.74
C HIS A 127 -18.24 9.06 6.88
N LEU A 128 -17.21 9.03 6.03
CA LEU A 128 -16.06 8.13 6.21
C LEU A 128 -15.30 8.46 7.51
N PHE A 129 -15.03 9.74 7.74
CA PHE A 129 -14.23 10.25 8.85
C PHE A 129 -15.11 10.69 10.03
N ARG A 130 -15.76 9.73 10.67
CA ARG A 130 -16.60 9.97 11.85
C ARG A 130 -16.20 9.10 13.03
N ILE A 131 -16.57 9.55 14.22
CA ILE A 131 -16.41 8.75 15.44
C ILE A 131 -17.14 7.42 15.27
N GLY A 132 -16.48 6.34 15.69
CA GLY A 132 -17.04 4.98 15.61
C GLY A 132 -16.78 4.26 14.30
N THR A 133 -16.02 4.84 13.37
CA THR A 133 -15.51 4.12 12.19
C THR A 133 -14.05 3.71 12.37
N ASN A 134 -13.67 2.64 11.68
CA ASN A 134 -12.32 2.07 11.64
C ASN A 134 -11.77 2.23 10.22
N LEU A 135 -10.61 2.85 10.10
CA LEU A 135 -9.91 3.06 8.84
C LEU A 135 -8.65 2.22 8.83
N TYR A 136 -8.50 1.39 7.81
CA TYR A 136 -7.36 0.50 7.62
C TYR A 136 -6.58 0.96 6.40
N SER A 137 -5.26 1.03 6.52
CA SER A 137 -4.36 1.31 5.39
C SER A 137 -3.11 0.44 5.54
N TRP A 138 -2.42 0.15 4.44
CA TRP A 138 -1.16 -0.56 4.54
C TRP A 138 -0.13 0.30 5.30
N GLY A 139 0.06 1.55 4.90
CA GLY A 139 0.98 2.51 5.52
C GLY A 139 0.32 3.46 6.53
N PRO A 140 0.99 4.56 6.90
CA PRO A 140 0.43 5.62 7.74
C PRO A 140 -0.59 6.49 6.97
N LEU A 141 -1.89 6.19 7.11
CA LEU A 141 -2.97 6.84 6.36
C LEU A 141 -2.98 8.38 6.45
N VAL A 142 -2.69 8.93 7.63
CA VAL A 142 -2.74 10.39 7.83
C VAL A 142 -1.71 11.10 6.96
N ASP A 143 -0.51 10.53 6.85
CA ASP A 143 0.60 11.07 6.06
C ASP A 143 0.28 10.98 4.55
N GLU A 144 -0.37 9.89 4.13
CA GLU A 144 -0.84 9.72 2.75
C GLU A 144 -1.92 10.75 2.39
N LEU A 145 -2.93 10.92 3.26
CA LEU A 145 -4.04 11.84 3.05
C LEU A 145 -3.65 13.32 3.16
N GLU A 146 -2.56 13.66 3.84
CA GLU A 146 -2.08 15.05 3.94
C GLU A 146 -1.86 15.68 2.56
N ARG A 147 -1.34 14.90 1.60
CA ARG A 147 -1.09 15.38 0.24
C ARG A 147 -2.39 15.75 -0.50
N PHE A 148 -3.52 15.15 -0.12
CA PHE A 148 -4.83 15.36 -0.75
C PHE A 148 -5.59 16.57 -0.19
N GLN A 149 -5.09 17.25 0.85
CA GLN A 149 -5.74 18.44 1.42
C GLN A 149 -5.95 19.56 0.40
N ILE A 150 -5.11 19.63 -0.64
CA ILE A 150 -5.21 20.62 -1.73
C ILE A 150 -6.58 20.57 -2.43
N TYR A 151 -7.25 19.41 -2.41
CA TYR A 151 -8.56 19.23 -3.03
C TYR A 151 -9.71 19.66 -2.13
N GLN A 152 -9.48 20.07 -0.87
CA GLN A 152 -10.52 20.56 0.05
C GLN A 152 -11.68 19.57 0.28
N LEU A 153 -11.42 18.26 0.14
CA LEU A 153 -12.43 17.22 0.32
C LEU A 153 -12.76 16.95 1.79
N PHE A 154 -11.79 17.15 2.67
CA PHE A 154 -11.86 16.87 4.10
C PHE A 154 -10.80 17.67 4.87
N SER A 155 -10.91 17.69 6.20
CA SER A 155 -9.86 18.17 7.10
C SER A 155 -9.01 17.00 7.59
N ILE A 156 -7.75 17.25 7.96
CA ILE A 156 -6.83 16.20 8.49
C ILE A 156 -7.28 15.66 9.85
N SER A 157 -8.14 16.38 10.57
CA SER A 157 -8.69 15.89 11.83
C SER A 157 -9.65 14.73 11.54
N ILE A 158 -9.11 13.51 11.59
CA ILE A 158 -9.84 12.27 11.36
C ILE A 158 -10.24 11.71 12.73
N PRO A 159 -11.52 11.83 13.13
CA PRO A 159 -11.99 11.36 14.43
C PRO A 159 -12.20 9.83 14.50
N SER A 160 -11.91 9.13 13.40
CA SER A 160 -11.99 7.67 13.28
C SER A 160 -10.80 6.96 13.94
N ASN A 161 -10.96 5.67 14.23
CA ASN A 161 -9.82 4.84 14.61
C ASN A 161 -9.00 4.54 13.34
N VAL A 162 -7.68 4.75 13.38
CA VAL A 162 -6.79 4.50 12.23
C VAL A 162 -5.84 3.35 12.54
N PHE A 163 -5.80 2.36 11.66
CA PHE A 163 -5.00 1.15 11.78
C PHE A 163 -3.99 1.06 10.64
N ASN A 164 -2.71 1.09 11.00
CA ASN A 164 -1.63 0.74 10.09
C ASN A 164 -1.51 -0.80 10.04
N VAL A 165 -2.01 -1.38 8.95
CA VAL A 165 -2.08 -2.83 8.74
C VAL A 165 -0.68 -3.42 8.59
N GLN A 166 0.27 -2.71 7.98
CA GLN A 166 1.65 -3.19 7.86
C GLN A 166 2.26 -3.49 9.24
N ARG A 167 2.03 -2.61 10.23
CA ARG A 167 2.52 -2.83 11.61
C ARG A 167 1.85 -4.06 12.25
N ILE A 168 0.54 -4.21 12.09
CA ILE A 168 -0.22 -5.35 12.63
C ILE A 168 0.28 -6.66 11.99
N PHE A 169 0.40 -6.66 10.66
CA PHE A 169 0.87 -7.81 9.90
C PHE A 169 2.31 -8.19 10.26
N THR A 170 3.21 -7.22 10.42
CA THR A 170 4.59 -7.46 10.81
C THR A 170 4.66 -8.15 12.17
N GLY A 171 3.85 -7.72 13.14
CA GLY A 171 3.74 -8.37 14.44
C GLY A 171 3.27 -9.83 14.32
N TRP A 172 2.13 -10.04 13.65
CA TRP A 172 1.58 -11.37 13.42
C TRP A 172 2.54 -12.30 12.69
N PHE A 173 3.22 -11.81 11.66
CA PHE A 173 4.15 -12.59 10.85
C PHE A 173 5.36 -13.03 11.67
N ASN A 174 5.96 -12.13 12.45
CA ASN A 174 7.08 -12.45 13.32
C ASN A 174 6.70 -13.50 14.37
N GLU A 175 5.50 -13.40 14.95
CA GLU A 175 4.98 -14.42 15.87
C GLU A 175 4.78 -15.78 15.17
N HIS A 176 4.17 -15.79 13.97
CA HIS A 176 3.91 -17.03 13.23
C HIS A 176 5.17 -17.74 12.74
N ILE A 177 6.19 -16.99 12.30
CA ILE A 177 7.45 -17.58 11.86
C ILE A 177 8.26 -18.10 13.06
N ASN A 178 8.28 -17.38 14.18
CA ASN A 178 8.96 -17.82 15.41
C ASN A 178 8.23 -18.97 16.14
N MET A 179 7.00 -19.31 15.74
CA MET A 179 6.24 -20.44 16.26
C MET A 179 6.42 -21.75 15.48
N LYS A 180 7.27 -21.80 14.44
CA LYS A 180 7.66 -23.09 13.86
C LYS A 180 8.42 -23.92 14.91
N PRO A 181 7.98 -25.14 15.25
CA PRO A 181 8.73 -25.98 16.17
C PRO A 181 10.07 -26.33 15.54
N ASP A 182 11.15 -26.12 16.30
CA ASP A 182 12.42 -26.82 16.12
C ASP A 182 12.18 -28.34 16.21
N ASP A 183 11.87 -28.97 15.09
CA ASP A 183 12.20 -30.38 14.91
C ASP A 183 13.66 -30.45 14.43
N ASN A 184 14.55 -30.49 15.43
CA ASN A 184 15.89 -31.06 15.38
C ASN A 184 16.67 -30.86 14.07
N ASN A 185 17.53 -29.83 14.01
CA ASN A 185 18.96 -30.06 13.88
C ASN A 185 19.77 -28.79 14.07
N ASN A 186 20.82 -28.93 14.88
CA ASN A 186 21.89 -27.97 15.07
C ASN A 186 22.45 -27.49 13.72
N THR A 187 22.11 -26.26 13.35
CA THR A 187 22.98 -25.41 12.55
C THR A 187 22.80 -24.00 13.04
N THR A 188 23.83 -23.50 13.71
CA THR A 188 23.98 -22.10 14.08
C THR A 188 24.09 -21.29 12.79
N ASP A 189 22.96 -20.87 12.24
CA ASP A 189 22.89 -19.81 11.23
C ASP A 189 22.03 -18.68 11.80
N TYR A 190 22.73 -17.68 12.33
CA TYR A 190 22.15 -16.50 12.98
C TYR A 190 21.68 -15.50 11.92
N ASP A 191 20.93 -15.96 10.91
CA ASP A 191 20.37 -15.11 9.83
C ASP A 191 18.93 -15.50 9.44
N ASP A 192 18.27 -16.36 10.23
CA ASP A 192 16.87 -16.76 10.01
C ASP A 192 15.85 -15.79 10.63
N SER A 193 16.28 -14.59 11.05
CA SER A 193 15.36 -13.48 11.12
C SER A 193 15.07 -13.03 9.69
N ILE A 194 14.02 -13.59 9.08
CA ILE A 194 13.36 -12.96 7.93
C ILE A 194 12.74 -11.67 8.45
N VAL A 195 13.58 -10.65 8.60
CA VAL A 195 13.15 -9.27 8.74
C VAL A 195 12.53 -8.95 7.40
N ILE A 196 11.20 -9.11 7.30
CA ILE A 196 10.42 -8.32 6.35
C ILE A 196 10.52 -6.90 6.90
N ASN A 197 11.66 -6.25 6.64
CA ASN A 197 11.64 -4.81 6.56
C ASN A 197 10.60 -4.56 5.49
N ALA A 198 9.51 -3.92 5.90
CA ALA A 198 8.69 -3.13 5.01
C ALA A 198 9.61 -2.56 3.92
N PRO A 199 9.27 -2.68 2.62
CA PRO A 199 10.11 -2.22 1.51
C PRO A 199 10.45 -0.72 1.53
N GLN A 200 10.10 -0.01 2.60
CA GLN A 200 10.23 1.42 2.79
C GLN A 200 11.58 1.82 3.43
N PHE A 201 12.45 0.88 3.82
CA PHE A 201 13.70 1.21 4.52
C PHE A 201 14.94 0.41 4.09
N ASP A 202 14.99 -0.03 2.83
CA ASP A 202 16.28 -0.34 2.21
C ASP A 202 16.39 0.41 0.86
N PRO A 203 16.96 1.64 0.85
CA PRO A 203 17.20 2.39 -0.38
C PRO A 203 18.19 1.68 -1.31
N GLU A 204 18.84 0.61 -0.83
CA GLU A 204 19.64 -0.29 -1.63
C GLU A 204 18.87 -1.51 -2.16
N LEU A 205 17.57 -1.70 -1.91
CA LEU A 205 16.80 -2.79 -2.55
C LEU A 205 15.84 -2.31 -3.63
N PHE A 206 15.55 -1.00 -3.67
CA PHE A 206 14.60 -0.43 -4.63
C PHE A 206 15.30 0.30 -5.76
N LEU A 207 15.04 -0.17 -6.99
CA LEU A 207 15.30 0.65 -8.17
C LEU A 207 14.34 1.85 -8.15
N PRO A 208 14.79 3.04 -8.54
CA PRO A 208 13.90 4.18 -8.74
C PRO A 208 12.71 3.77 -9.62
N PRO A 209 11.48 4.24 -9.35
CA PRO A 209 10.28 3.86 -10.10
C PRO A 209 10.43 4.01 -11.63
N THR A 210 11.21 5.00 -12.05
CA THR A 210 11.57 5.26 -13.45
C THR A 210 12.40 4.15 -14.08
N MET A 211 13.34 3.56 -13.34
CA MET A 211 14.21 2.49 -13.80
C MET A 211 13.50 1.13 -13.77
N MET A 212 12.65 0.91 -12.75
CA MET A 212 11.78 -0.26 -12.64
C MET A 212 10.81 -0.36 -13.83
N ASN A 213 10.17 0.76 -14.19
CA ASN A 213 9.26 0.81 -15.34
C ASN A 213 9.97 0.57 -16.67
N HIS A 214 11.19 1.10 -16.84
CA HIS A 214 11.95 0.90 -18.07
C HIS A 214 12.32 -0.57 -18.27
N LEU A 215 12.75 -1.26 -17.21
CA LEU A 215 13.09 -2.69 -17.28
C LEU A 215 11.88 -3.57 -17.60
N LYS A 216 10.70 -3.24 -17.08
CA LYS A 216 9.47 -4.01 -17.34
C LYS A 216 8.95 -3.87 -18.75
N ILE A 217 9.06 -2.68 -19.33
CA ILE A 217 8.76 -2.43 -20.75
C ILE A 217 9.72 -3.25 -21.62
N ILE A 218 11.00 -3.30 -21.27
CA ILE A 218 12.02 -4.08 -22.00
C ILE A 218 11.75 -5.60 -21.88
N ASN A 219 11.32 -6.06 -20.71
CA ASN A 219 11.13 -7.49 -20.42
C ASN A 219 9.71 -8.00 -20.65
N ASN A 220 8.79 -7.15 -21.13
CA ASN A 220 7.38 -7.46 -21.39
C ASN A 220 6.66 -8.10 -20.18
N GLN A 221 7.03 -7.69 -18.96
CA GLN A 221 6.45 -8.18 -17.71
C GLN A 221 5.14 -7.44 -17.41
N LEU A 222 4.11 -8.20 -17.00
CA LEU A 222 2.79 -7.66 -16.64
C LEU A 222 2.89 -6.81 -15.37
N TRP A 223 2.17 -5.68 -15.37
CA TRP A 223 1.98 -4.80 -14.22
C TRP A 223 1.33 -5.55 -13.04
N SER A 224 1.86 -5.38 -11.82
CA SER A 224 1.21 -5.81 -10.58
C SER A 224 0.93 -4.63 -9.65
N LEU A 225 -0.07 -4.74 -8.78
CA LEU A 225 -0.42 -3.70 -7.80
C LEU A 225 0.74 -3.36 -6.85
N GLN A 226 1.65 -4.31 -6.61
CA GLN A 226 2.86 -4.09 -5.81
C GLN A 226 3.87 -3.14 -6.45
N ASP A 227 3.71 -2.86 -7.74
CA ASP A 227 4.57 -1.97 -8.52
C ASP A 227 4.11 -0.51 -8.49
N ALA A 228 2.89 -0.27 -8.02
CA ALA A 228 2.37 1.06 -7.72
C ALA A 228 2.85 1.57 -6.34
N ILE A 229 3.27 0.67 -5.44
CA ILE A 229 3.61 0.96 -4.04
C ILE A 229 5.10 1.40 -3.88
N ALA A 230 5.70 2.04 -4.90
CA ALA A 230 7.09 2.51 -4.87
C ALA A 230 7.22 4.02 -4.62
#